data_AF-A0A847X6M5-F1
#
_entry.id   AF-A0A847X6M5-F1
#
_cell.length_a   1.000
_cell.length_b   1.000
_cell.length_c   1.000
_cell.angle_alpha   90.00
_cell.angle_beta   90.00
_cell.angle_gamma   90.00
#
_symmetry.space_group_name_H-M   'P 1'
#
loop_
_entity.id
_entity.type
_entity.pdbx_description
1 polymer ?
#
loop_
_entity_poly.entity_id
_entity_poly.type
_entity_poly.pdbx_seq_one_letter_code
_entity_poly.pdbx_strand_id
1 'polypeptide(L)'
;AAADSAPACGNRKSYQMDFHNRKEAIKEILQDISEGADIIMVKPALSYLDIIREAANEIHVPLAAYSVSGEYAMIKGASGTGYIDEDRIVAETTISIFRAGADILLTYYAEKIIDLIHKGWI
;
A
#
# COMPACT_ATOMS: atom_id res chain seq x y z
N ALA A 1 -19.07 3.92 3.86
CA ALA A 1 -17.73 3.54 3.32
C ALA A 1 -17.92 3.02 1.89
N ALA A 2 -16.91 3.06 1.02
CA ALA A 2 -17.09 2.73 -0.39
C ALA A 2 -17.66 1.32 -0.66
N ALA A 3 -17.28 0.31 0.14
CA ALA A 3 -17.73 -1.08 -0.01
C ALA A 3 -18.83 -1.50 0.98
N ASP A 4 -19.38 -0.55 1.75
CA ASP A 4 -20.33 -0.79 2.85
C ASP A 4 -20.02 -2.00 3.76
N SER A 5 -18.72 -2.23 4.00
CA SER A 5 -18.22 -3.47 4.60
C SER A 5 -17.89 -3.35 6.08
N ALA A 6 -18.41 -2.33 6.76
CA ALA A 6 -18.15 -2.13 8.18
C ALA A 6 -18.59 -3.38 8.99
N PRO A 7 -17.77 -3.87 9.95
CA PRO A 7 -18.18 -5.00 10.78
C PRO A 7 -19.49 -4.68 11.51
N ALA A 8 -20.47 -5.58 11.42
CA ALA A 8 -21.74 -5.43 12.13
C ALA A 8 -21.58 -5.49 13.67
N CYS A 9 -20.55 -6.20 14.15
CA CYS A 9 -20.14 -6.24 15.55
C CYS A 9 -18.64 -6.54 15.64
N GLY A 10 -17.97 -6.05 16.67
CA GLY A 10 -16.55 -6.32 16.94
C GLY A 10 -15.57 -5.60 16.00
N ASN A 11 -14.45 -6.26 15.70
CA ASN A 11 -13.39 -5.75 14.83
C ASN A 11 -12.72 -6.92 14.06
N ARG A 12 -11.74 -6.60 13.23
CA ARG A 12 -11.05 -7.57 12.36
C ARG A 12 -9.71 -8.06 12.92
N LYS A 13 -9.39 -7.76 14.19
CA LYS A 13 -8.08 -8.05 14.79
C LYS A 13 -7.80 -9.54 15.00
N SER A 14 -8.81 -10.40 14.88
CA SER A 14 -8.62 -11.85 14.98
C SER A 14 -7.99 -12.48 13.73
N TYR A 15 -7.92 -11.75 12.62
CA TYR A 15 -7.34 -12.25 11.36
C TYR A 15 -6.52 -11.20 10.61
N GLN A 16 -6.75 -9.90 10.83
CA GLN A 16 -5.80 -8.88 10.40
C GLN A 16 -4.60 -8.90 11.33
N MET A 17 -3.41 -9.01 10.75
CA MET A 17 -2.15 -9.00 11.48
C MET A 17 -2.03 -7.79 12.41
N ASP A 18 -1.41 -7.99 13.57
CA ASP A 18 -1.08 -6.90 14.48
C ASP A 18 0.04 -6.05 13.85
N PHE A 19 -0.16 -4.74 13.78
CA PHE A 19 0.78 -3.81 13.15
C PHE A 19 2.12 -3.69 13.89
N HIS A 20 2.24 -4.22 15.11
CA HIS A 20 3.52 -4.32 15.82
C HIS A 20 4.42 -5.45 15.28
N ASN A 21 3.86 -6.41 14.52
CA ASN A 21 4.52 -7.69 14.25
C ASN A 21 5.09 -7.80 12.83
N ARG A 22 6.25 -7.19 12.58
CA ARG A 22 6.93 -7.35 11.27
C ARG A 22 7.33 -8.79 10.94
N LYS A 23 7.73 -9.57 11.96
CA LYS A 23 8.17 -10.97 11.79
C LYS A 23 7.02 -11.88 11.34
N GLU A 24 5.81 -11.59 11.81
CA GLU A 24 4.61 -12.32 11.41
C GLU A 24 4.31 -12.07 9.94
N ALA A 25 4.43 -10.83 9.47
CA ALA A 25 4.22 -10.49 8.06
C ALA A 25 5.11 -11.32 7.12
N ILE A 26 6.41 -11.45 7.40
CA ILE A 26 7.31 -12.26 6.56
C ILE A 26 6.96 -13.76 6.62
N LYS A 27 6.58 -14.26 7.81
CA LYS A 27 6.16 -15.65 7.95
C LYS A 27 4.92 -15.95 7.10
N GLU A 28 3.89 -15.10 7.18
CA GLU A 28 2.66 -15.27 6.40
C GLU A 28 2.93 -15.17 4.90
N ILE A 29 3.77 -14.23 4.47
CA ILE A 29 4.19 -14.09 3.06
C ILE A 29 4.85 -15.37 2.54
N LEU A 30 5.80 -15.94 3.29
CA LEU A 30 6.47 -17.17 2.88
C LEU A 30 5.52 -18.37 2.90
N GLN A 31 4.55 -18.38 3.81
CA GLN A 31 3.52 -19.41 3.85
C GLN A 31 2.61 -19.33 2.62
N ASP A 32 2.10 -18.15 2.26
CA ASP A 32 1.29 -17.94 1.06
C ASP A 32 2.02 -18.39 -0.21
N ILE A 33 3.32 -18.08 -0.31
CA ILE A 33 4.17 -18.57 -1.42
C ILE A 33 4.27 -20.09 -1.42
N SER A 34 4.45 -20.72 -0.26
CA SER A 34 4.52 -22.18 -0.15
C SER A 34 3.20 -22.86 -0.53
N GLU A 35 2.08 -22.16 -0.37
CA GLU A 35 0.73 -22.57 -0.78
C GLU A 35 0.44 -22.26 -2.27
N GLY A 36 1.36 -21.60 -2.97
CA GLY A 36 1.33 -21.40 -4.43
C GLY A 36 0.92 -19.99 -4.87
N ALA A 37 1.04 -18.97 -4.02
CA ALA A 37 0.77 -17.59 -4.42
C ALA A 37 1.78 -17.09 -5.48
N ASP A 38 1.26 -16.68 -6.65
CA ASP A 38 2.07 -16.11 -7.74
C ASP A 38 2.44 -14.64 -7.51
N ILE A 39 1.69 -13.92 -6.67
CA ILE A 39 1.89 -12.49 -6.35
C ILE A 39 1.58 -12.31 -4.87
N ILE A 40 2.44 -11.57 -4.17
CA ILE A 40 2.22 -11.19 -2.78
C ILE A 40 1.81 -9.72 -2.70
N MET A 41 1.02 -9.35 -1.69
CA MET A 41 0.63 -7.96 -1.48
C MET A 41 0.82 -7.50 -0.04
N VAL A 42 1.37 -6.29 0.13
CA VAL A 42 1.34 -5.58 1.42
C VAL A 42 0.25 -4.51 1.40
N LYS A 43 -0.53 -4.47 2.49
CA LYS A 43 -1.63 -3.53 2.69
C LYS A 43 -1.78 -3.20 4.18
N PRO A 44 -1.89 -1.92 4.58
CA PRO A 44 -1.66 -0.68 3.80
C PRO A 44 -0.25 -0.53 3.23
N ALA A 45 -0.04 0.41 2.30
CA ALA A 45 1.27 0.59 1.66
C ALA A 45 2.14 1.61 2.39
N LEU A 46 1.68 2.85 2.54
CA LEU A 46 2.50 3.98 2.99
C LEU A 46 3.04 3.77 4.41
N SER A 47 2.22 3.23 5.31
CA SER A 47 2.62 2.99 6.69
C SER A 47 3.42 1.69 6.90
N TYR A 48 3.66 0.91 5.84
CA TYR A 48 4.33 -0.40 5.89
C TYR A 48 5.41 -0.53 4.79
N LEU A 49 6.04 0.59 4.41
CA LEU A 49 7.15 0.59 3.45
C LEU A 49 8.34 -0.26 3.93
N ASP A 50 8.52 -0.39 5.24
CA ASP A 50 9.49 -1.29 5.85
C ASP A 50 9.15 -2.76 5.60
N ILE A 51 7.88 -3.16 5.70
CA ILE A 51 7.42 -4.51 5.36
C ILE A 51 7.55 -4.79 3.87
N ILE A 52 7.22 -3.82 3.00
CA ILE A 52 7.44 -3.94 1.55
C ILE A 52 8.93 -4.19 1.27
N ARG A 53 9.81 -3.44 1.93
CA ARG A 53 11.26 -3.63 1.78
C ARG A 53 11.72 -4.99 2.28
N GLU A 54 11.30 -5.41 3.47
CA GLU A 54 11.66 -6.72 4.01
C GLU A 54 11.16 -7.84 3.09
N ALA A 55 9.91 -7.79 2.63
CA ALA A 55 9.37 -8.77 1.69
C ALA A 55 10.16 -8.81 0.38
N ALA A 56 10.47 -7.66 -0.23
CA ALA A 56 11.23 -7.57 -1.48
C ALA A 56 12.65 -8.16 -1.38
N ASN A 57 13.23 -8.24 -0.18
CA ASN A 57 14.53 -8.88 0.03
C ASN A 57 14.44 -10.41 0.16
N GLU A 58 13.29 -10.93 0.56
CA GLU A 58 13.10 -12.35 0.93
C GLU A 58 12.40 -13.17 -0.16
N ILE A 59 11.66 -12.53 -1.06
CA ILE A 59 10.81 -13.22 -2.06
C ILE A 59 11.28 -12.99 -3.50
N HIS A 60 10.85 -13.88 -4.40
CA HIS A 60 11.17 -13.82 -5.83
C HIS A 60 9.92 -13.71 -6.73
N VAL A 61 8.73 -13.73 -6.13
CA VAL A 61 7.46 -13.47 -6.82
C VAL A 61 7.19 -11.97 -6.85
N PRO A 62 6.43 -11.45 -7.84
CA PRO A 62 6.06 -10.05 -7.87
C PRO A 62 5.40 -9.57 -6.57
N LEU A 63 5.80 -8.38 -6.12
CA LEU A 63 5.29 -7.75 -4.91
C LEU A 63 4.36 -6.60 -5.26
N ALA A 64 3.08 -6.74 -4.93
CA ALA A 64 2.10 -5.68 -4.99
C ALA A 64 2.03 -4.87 -3.69
N ALA A 65 1.64 -3.62 -3.79
CA ALA A 65 1.30 -2.77 -2.66
C ALA A 65 -0.07 -2.13 -2.89
N TYR A 66 -0.89 -2.03 -1.84
CA TYR A 66 -2.16 -1.33 -1.92
C TYR A 66 -2.11 -0.04 -1.10
N SER A 67 -2.06 1.10 -1.80
CA SER A 67 -2.36 2.40 -1.19
C SER A 67 -3.85 2.56 -0.90
N VAL A 68 -4.22 2.40 0.37
CA VAL A 68 -5.61 2.19 0.79
C VAL A 68 -6.45 3.46 0.79
N SER A 69 -7.78 3.29 0.93
CA SER A 69 -8.74 4.40 0.94
C SER A 69 -8.47 5.43 2.03
N GLY A 70 -7.95 5.01 3.19
CA GLY A 70 -7.53 5.91 4.26
C GLY A 70 -6.35 6.80 3.87
N GLU A 71 -5.36 6.26 3.15
CA GLU A 71 -4.22 7.03 2.65
C GLU A 71 -4.66 8.01 1.55
N TYR A 72 -5.53 7.56 0.65
CA TYR A 72 -6.15 8.45 -0.34
C TYR A 72 -6.89 9.62 0.31
N ALA A 73 -7.77 9.32 1.27
CA ALA A 73 -8.55 10.32 1.99
C ALA A 73 -7.68 11.26 2.82
N MET A 74 -6.57 10.76 3.38
CA MET A 74 -5.59 11.58 4.12
C MET A 74 -4.96 12.63 3.23
N ILE A 75 -4.48 12.23 2.04
CA ILE A 75 -3.88 13.16 1.07
C ILE A 75 -4.94 14.15 0.57
N LYS A 76 -6.14 13.69 0.20
CA LYS A 76 -7.23 14.57 -0.24
C LYS A 76 -7.66 15.58 0.82
N GLY A 77 -7.74 15.15 2.07
CA GLY A 77 -8.11 16.01 3.18
C GLY A 77 -7.09 17.13 3.40
N ALA A 78 -5.80 16.78 3.45
CA ALA A 78 -4.73 17.75 3.68
C ALA A 78 -4.49 18.68 2.46
N SER A 79 -4.67 18.18 1.23
CA SER A 79 -4.56 19.02 0.03
C SER A 79 -5.76 19.98 -0.09
N GLY A 80 -6.96 19.53 0.30
CA GLY A 80 -8.17 20.35 0.30
C GLY A 80 -8.11 21.57 1.23
N THR A 81 -7.27 21.55 2.27
CA THR A 81 -7.02 22.69 3.16
C THR A 81 -5.78 23.51 2.76
N GLY A 82 -5.08 23.12 1.69
CA GLY A 82 -3.85 23.78 1.25
C GLY A 82 -2.61 23.50 2.11
N TYR A 83 -2.65 22.49 2.98
CA TYR A 83 -1.49 22.14 3.82
C TYR A 83 -0.39 21.42 3.03
N ILE A 84 -0.77 20.72 1.96
CA ILE A 84 0.13 20.01 1.06
C ILE A 84 -0.27 20.24 -0.39
N ASP A 85 0.70 20.11 -1.29
CA ASP A 85 0.46 20.02 -2.73
C ASP A 85 0.13 18.56 -3.08
N GLU A 86 -1.07 18.33 -3.64
CA GLU A 86 -1.55 16.98 -3.91
C GLU A 86 -0.69 16.26 -4.95
N ASP A 87 -0.36 16.92 -6.05
CA ASP A 87 0.40 16.32 -7.16
C ASP A 87 1.79 15.89 -6.67
N ARG A 88 2.45 16.71 -5.84
CA ARG A 88 3.76 16.40 -5.25
C ARG A 88 3.68 15.22 -4.30
N ILE A 89 2.71 15.22 -3.39
CA ILE A 89 2.59 14.15 -2.41
C ILE A 89 2.17 12.83 -3.07
N VAL A 90 1.31 12.86 -4.09
CA VAL A 90 0.97 11.65 -4.86
C VAL A 90 2.20 11.10 -5.58
N ALA A 91 3.01 11.96 -6.21
CA ALA A 91 4.26 11.53 -6.86
C ALA A 91 5.24 10.93 -5.85
N GLU A 92 5.51 11.63 -4.74
CA GLU A 92 6.47 11.19 -3.73
C GLU A 92 6.06 9.87 -3.06
N THR A 93 4.77 9.73 -2.70
CA THR A 93 4.26 8.50 -2.10
C THR A 93 4.31 7.34 -3.10
N THR A 94 3.91 7.56 -4.35
CA THR A 94 4.02 6.55 -5.42
C THR A 94 5.46 6.08 -5.60
N ILE A 95 6.40 7.01 -5.78
CA ILE A 95 7.83 6.69 -5.95
C ILE A 95 8.38 6.00 -4.71
N SER A 96 7.96 6.38 -3.50
CA SER A 96 8.42 5.72 -2.27
C SER A 96 8.00 4.26 -2.17
N ILE A 97 6.79 3.93 -2.65
CA ILE A 97 6.26 2.55 -2.65
C ILE A 97 7.04 1.69 -3.65
N PHE A 98 7.24 2.17 -4.88
CA PHE A 98 8.07 1.47 -5.86
C PHE A 98 9.53 1.37 -5.39
N ARG A 99 10.08 2.46 -4.83
CA ARG A 99 11.43 2.47 -4.25
C ARG A 99 11.55 1.44 -3.14
N ALA A 100 10.53 1.22 -2.31
CA ALA A 100 10.56 0.22 -1.25
C ALA A 100 10.67 -1.22 -1.78
N GLY A 101 10.28 -1.48 -3.03
CA GLY A 101 10.44 -2.77 -3.70
C GLY A 101 9.14 -3.37 -4.24
N ALA A 102 8.04 -2.61 -4.26
CA ALA A 102 6.83 -3.04 -4.94
C ALA A 102 7.02 -2.99 -6.47
N ASP A 103 6.53 -4.00 -7.17
CA ASP A 103 6.45 -4.08 -8.63
C ASP A 103 5.09 -3.58 -9.15
N ILE A 104 4.05 -3.69 -8.33
CA ILE A 104 2.66 -3.39 -8.70
C ILE A 104 2.04 -2.48 -7.64
N LEU A 105 1.34 -1.42 -8.07
CA LEU A 105 0.64 -0.51 -7.17
C LEU A 105 -0.87 -0.52 -7.44
N LEU A 106 -1.66 -0.89 -6.42
CA LEU A 106 -3.10 -0.68 -6.38
C LEU A 106 -3.37 0.64 -5.65
N THR A 107 -4.02 1.58 -6.33
CA THR A 107 -4.25 2.92 -5.79
C THR A 107 -5.46 3.59 -6.41
N TYR A 108 -6.13 4.43 -5.61
CA TYR A 108 -7.19 5.33 -6.07
C TYR A 108 -6.66 6.51 -6.89
N TYR A 109 -5.35 6.77 -6.85
CA TYR A 109 -4.70 7.83 -7.62
C TYR A 109 -4.24 7.38 -9.01
N ALA A 110 -4.66 6.21 -9.51
CA ALA A 110 -4.17 5.65 -10.77
C ALA A 110 -4.29 6.63 -11.95
N GLU A 111 -5.46 7.25 -12.14
CA GLU A 111 -5.67 8.26 -13.20
C GLU A 111 -4.75 9.48 -13.02
N LYS A 112 -4.61 9.97 -11.80
CA LYS A 112 -3.72 11.12 -11.51
C LYS A 112 -2.25 10.77 -11.71
N ILE A 113 -1.83 9.56 -11.37
CA ILE A 113 -0.45 9.10 -11.60
C ILE A 113 -0.13 9.07 -13.09
N ILE A 114 -1.08 8.68 -13.95
CA ILE A 114 -0.90 8.75 -15.41
C ILE A 114 -0.63 10.20 -15.85
N ASP A 115 -1.38 11.17 -15.35
CA ASP A 115 -1.13 12.59 -15.64
C ASP A 115 0.25 13.05 -15.15
N LEU A 116 0.69 12.59 -13.98
CA LEU A 116 1.99 12.94 -13.40
C LEU A 116 3.15 12.33 -14.19
N ILE A 117 2.99 11.11 -14.72
CA ILE A 117 3.97 10.48 -15.63
C ILE A 117 4.09 11.35 -16.90
N HIS A 118 2.98 11.77 -17.50
CA HIS A 118 3.02 12.64 -18.69
C HIS A 118 3.67 14.00 -18.42
N LYS A 119 3.56 14.52 -17.20
CA LYS A 119 4.24 15.75 -16.76
C LYS A 119 5.72 15.55 -16.41
N GLY A 120 6.22 14.31 -16.37
CA GLY A 120 7.60 13.97 -16.00
C GLY A 120 7.90 14.07 -14.50
N TRP A 121 6.89 13.88 -13.65
CA TRP A 121 7.03 13.93 -12.18
C TRP A 121 7.29 12.56 -11.56
N ILE A 122 6.95 11.48 -12.27
CA ILE A 122 7.16 10.07 -11.95
C ILE A 122 7.82 9.45 -13.17
#